data_AF-A0A7J3TD30-F1
#
_entry.id   AF-A0A7J3TD30-F1
#
_cell.length_a   1.000
_cell.length_b   1.000
_cell.length_c   1.000
_cell.angle_alpha   90.00
_cell.angle_beta   90.00
_cell.angle_gamma   90.00
#
_symmetry.space_group_name_H-M   'P 1'
#
loop_
_entity.id
_entity.type
_entity.pdbx_description
1 polymer ?
#
loop_
_entity_poly.entity_id
_entity_poly.type
_entity_poly.pdbx_seq_one_letter_code
_entity_poly.pdbx_strand_id
1 'polypeptide(L)'
;PPGSIFNGNENVIVSNTMTKFYGLGSFRVGWIAAAGKVSEDIRRIRDLVTAENPGYSLWVASQVLKNRKKFQEYANPLLDKNRTILKEFVQSRNDLTWSNPEFGSIAYIEYKGKTSSLDIAKKAMDMEKVLIVPGEYFNHSHGFRICYTCTPEILKEGLERLGKVLG
;
A
#
# COMPACT_ATOMS: atom_id res chain seq x y z
N PRO A 1 9.35 -10.48 -1.13
CA PRO A 1 7.88 -10.55 -1.35
C PRO A 1 7.41 -11.99 -1.10
N PRO A 2 6.13 -12.21 -0.73
CA PRO A 2 5.58 -13.56 -0.82
C PRO A 2 5.82 -14.10 -2.23
N GLY A 3 6.04 -15.41 -2.35
CA GLY A 3 6.13 -16.07 -3.64
C GLY A 3 4.90 -15.72 -4.49
N SER A 4 5.09 -15.62 -5.81
CA SER A 4 3.92 -15.48 -6.68
C SER A 4 3.07 -16.75 -6.57
N ILE A 5 1.74 -16.59 -6.54
CA ILE A 5 0.82 -17.72 -6.71
C ILE A 5 0.83 -18.25 -8.16
N PHE A 6 1.50 -17.55 -9.08
CA PHE A 6 1.64 -18.00 -10.45
C PHE A 6 2.53 -19.24 -10.49
N ASN A 7 1.92 -20.37 -10.84
CA ASN A 7 2.55 -21.67 -10.99
C ASN A 7 2.46 -22.20 -12.44
N GLY A 8 2.18 -21.32 -13.41
CA GLY A 8 1.96 -21.68 -14.81
C GLY A 8 0.53 -22.12 -15.15
N ASN A 9 -0.39 -22.13 -14.19
CA ASN A 9 -1.80 -22.46 -14.43
C ASN A 9 -2.48 -21.39 -15.31
N GLU A 10 -3.20 -21.84 -16.35
CA GLU A 10 -3.87 -20.97 -17.33
C GLU A 10 -5.02 -20.14 -16.73
N ASN A 11 -5.58 -20.57 -15.59
CA ASN A 11 -6.65 -19.86 -14.89
C ASN A 11 -6.12 -18.83 -13.88
N VAL A 12 -4.80 -18.66 -13.77
CA VAL A 12 -4.18 -17.73 -12.82
C VAL A 12 -3.50 -16.60 -13.57
N ILE A 13 -3.96 -15.38 -13.30
CA ILE A 13 -3.34 -14.13 -13.78
C ILE A 13 -2.81 -13.38 -12.56
N VAL A 14 -1.52 -13.09 -12.54
CA VAL A 14 -0.89 -12.28 -11.49
C VAL A 14 -0.45 -10.96 -12.06
N SER A 15 -0.90 -9.85 -11.48
CA SER A 15 -0.44 -8.50 -11.79
C SER A 15 0.42 -7.95 -10.66
N ASN A 16 1.52 -7.27 -10.99
CA ASN A 16 2.41 -6.67 -10.01
C ASN A 16 3.09 -5.40 -10.55
N THR A 17 3.68 -4.61 -9.66
CA THR A 17 4.22 -3.27 -9.97
C THR A 17 5.46 -2.92 -9.15
N MET A 18 6.33 -2.10 -9.74
CA MET A 18 7.44 -1.45 -9.05
C MET A 18 6.99 -0.31 -8.11
N THR A 19 5.73 0.11 -8.18
CA THR A 19 5.23 1.30 -7.46
C THR A 19 5.17 1.11 -5.94
N LYS A 20 4.69 -0.05 -5.47
CA LYS A 20 4.31 -0.23 -4.05
C LYS A 20 5.46 -0.75 -3.22
N PHE A 21 5.87 -1.99 -3.47
CA PHE A 21 6.90 -2.65 -2.68
C PHE A 21 8.30 -2.04 -2.90
N TYR A 22 8.56 -1.57 -4.11
CA TYR A 22 9.88 -1.08 -4.50
C TYR A 22 10.01 0.45 -4.48
N GLY A 23 8.92 1.19 -4.24
CA GLY A 23 8.95 2.67 -4.20
C GLY A 23 9.28 3.35 -5.54
N LEU A 24 9.36 2.61 -6.64
CA LEU A 24 9.79 3.09 -7.95
C LEU A 24 8.58 3.46 -8.83
N GLY A 25 7.62 4.17 -8.25
CA GLY A 25 6.37 4.55 -8.92
C GLY A 25 6.58 5.42 -10.17
N SER A 26 7.58 6.31 -10.13
CA SER A 26 7.96 7.21 -11.23
C SER A 26 8.46 6.49 -12.48
N PHE A 27 9.02 5.29 -12.33
CA PHE A 27 9.54 4.52 -13.47
C PHE A 27 8.45 3.82 -14.29
N ARG A 28 7.21 3.80 -13.79
CA ARG A 28 6.03 3.25 -14.49
C ARG A 28 6.20 1.81 -14.99
N VAL A 29 6.87 0.96 -14.21
CA VAL A 29 7.06 -0.46 -14.55
C VAL A 29 6.14 -1.36 -13.73
N GLY A 30 5.50 -2.29 -14.41
CA GLY A 30 4.75 -3.41 -13.85
C GLY A 30 4.77 -4.59 -14.80
N TRP A 31 4.21 -5.71 -14.38
CA TRP A 31 4.15 -6.92 -15.19
C TRP A 31 2.91 -7.73 -14.88
N ILE A 32 2.52 -8.55 -15.86
CA ILE A 32 1.49 -9.56 -15.72
C ILE A 32 2.13 -10.91 -16.01
N ALA A 33 1.92 -11.88 -15.11
CA ALA A 33 2.23 -13.28 -15.35
C ALA A 33 0.92 -14.03 -15.65
N ALA A 34 0.85 -14.62 -16.83
CA ALA A 34 -0.27 -15.41 -17.34
C ALA A 34 0.26 -16.47 -18.32
N ALA A 35 -0.47 -17.57 -18.49
CA ALA A 35 -0.12 -18.68 -19.38
C ALA A 35 -1.10 -18.84 -20.54
N GLY A 36 -0.72 -19.65 -21.53
CA GLY A 36 -1.56 -20.04 -22.67
C GLY A 36 -2.14 -18.84 -23.45
N LYS A 37 -3.37 -19.02 -23.93
CA LYS A 37 -4.10 -18.05 -24.76
C LYS A 37 -4.25 -16.68 -24.09
N VAL A 38 -4.46 -16.65 -22.77
CA VAL A 38 -4.59 -15.38 -22.02
C VAL A 38 -3.35 -14.50 -22.16
N SER A 39 -2.16 -15.10 -22.14
CA SER A 39 -0.89 -14.37 -22.30
C SER A 39 -0.74 -13.77 -23.70
N GLU A 40 -1.24 -14.45 -24.73
CA GLU A 40 -1.27 -13.94 -26.11
C GLU A 40 -2.25 -12.77 -26.26
N ASP A 41 -3.46 -12.92 -25.71
CA ASP A 41 -4.49 -11.89 -25.79
C ASP A 41 -4.07 -10.61 -25.03
N ILE A 42 -3.42 -10.73 -23.87
CA ILE A 42 -2.84 -9.58 -23.15
C ILE A 42 -1.77 -8.86 -23.99
N ARG A 43 -0.92 -9.58 -24.72
CA ARG A 43 0.09 -8.98 -25.61
C ARG A 43 -0.55 -8.20 -26.74
N ARG A 44 -1.59 -8.76 -27.39
CA ARG A 44 -2.36 -8.07 -28.43
C ARG A 44 -2.97 -6.77 -27.92
N ILE A 45 -3.57 -6.78 -26.73
CA ILE A 45 -4.15 -5.58 -26.11
C ILE A 45 -3.06 -4.56 -25.76
N ARG A 46 -1.93 -5.01 -25.21
CA ARG A 46 -0.80 -4.13 -24.85
C ARG A 46 -0.31 -3.34 -26.06
N ASP A 47 -0.20 -3.99 -27.21
CA ASP A 47 0.28 -3.34 -28.44
C ASP A 47 -0.66 -2.21 -28.90
N LEU A 48 -1.95 -2.26 -28.52
CA LEU A 48 -2.94 -1.21 -28.79
C LEU A 48 -2.98 -0.11 -27.71
N VAL A 49 -2.73 -0.45 -26.44
CA VAL A 49 -2.91 0.49 -25.31
C VAL A 49 -1.61 1.23 -24.96
N THR A 50 -0.48 0.53 -24.96
CA THR A 50 0.79 1.07 -24.44
C THR A 50 1.99 0.88 -25.36
N ALA A 51 1.92 -0.03 -26.33
CA ALA A 51 3.02 -0.46 -27.20
C ALA A 51 4.27 -0.94 -26.43
N GLU A 52 5.13 -0.02 -25.98
CA GLU A 52 6.41 -0.34 -25.36
C GLU A 52 6.66 0.49 -24.08
N ASN A 53 7.41 -0.11 -23.15
CA ASN A 53 7.90 0.59 -21.96
C ASN A 53 9.26 1.23 -22.23
N PRO A 54 9.58 2.39 -21.61
CA PRO A 54 10.90 3.01 -21.76
C PRO A 54 12.04 2.09 -21.32
N GLY A 55 13.06 1.94 -22.18
CA GLY A 55 14.19 1.03 -21.95
C GLY A 55 14.96 1.31 -20.65
N TYR A 56 15.16 2.58 -20.30
CA TYR A 56 15.82 2.95 -19.03
C TYR A 56 15.01 2.51 -17.80
N SER A 57 13.69 2.68 -17.84
CA SER A 57 12.80 2.22 -16.76
C SER A 57 12.86 0.70 -16.59
N LEU A 58 12.83 -0.04 -17.70
CA LEU A 58 12.99 -1.50 -17.68
C LEU A 58 14.36 -1.91 -17.14
N TRP A 59 15.43 -1.19 -17.52
CA TRP A 59 16.77 -1.44 -17.02
C TRP A 59 16.83 -1.27 -15.50
N VAL A 60 16.36 -0.14 -14.96
CA VAL A 60 16.32 0.10 -13.49
C VAL A 60 15.51 -0.99 -12.79
N ALA A 61 14.31 -1.30 -13.30
CA ALA A 61 13.48 -2.35 -12.71
C ALA A 61 14.19 -3.71 -12.70
N SER A 62 14.91 -4.06 -13.78
CA SER A 62 15.70 -5.30 -13.84
C SER A 62 16.79 -5.35 -12.77
N GLN A 63 17.48 -4.23 -12.51
CA GLN A 63 18.52 -4.17 -11.47
C GLN A 63 17.92 -4.36 -10.08
N VAL A 64 16.78 -3.73 -9.80
CA VAL A 64 16.08 -3.88 -8.52
C VAL A 64 15.57 -5.30 -8.32
N LEU A 65 14.98 -5.92 -9.35
CA LEU A 65 14.48 -7.28 -9.27
C LEU A 65 15.60 -8.31 -9.04
N LYS A 66 16.75 -8.14 -9.70
CA LYS A 66 17.97 -8.95 -9.45
C LYS A 66 18.47 -8.81 -8.02
N ASN A 67 18.38 -7.61 -7.45
CA ASN A 67 18.87 -7.28 -6.11
C ASN A 67 17.75 -7.22 -5.05
N ARG A 68 16.61 -7.84 -5.30
CA ARG A 68 15.38 -7.68 -4.49
C ARG A 68 15.56 -7.90 -2.98
N LYS A 69 16.49 -8.77 -2.59
CA LYS A 69 16.77 -9.11 -1.19
C LYS A 69 17.32 -7.89 -0.44
N LYS A 70 18.25 -7.14 -1.05
CA LYS A 70 18.81 -5.91 -0.48
C LYS A 70 17.74 -4.85 -0.20
N PHE A 71 16.76 -4.70 -1.10
CA PHE A 71 15.65 -3.78 -0.90
C PHE A 71 14.70 -4.23 0.22
N GLN A 72 14.48 -5.54 0.38
CA GLN A 72 13.70 -6.10 1.49
C GLN A 72 14.39 -5.87 2.83
N GLU A 73 15.68 -6.15 2.92
CA GLU A 73 16.49 -5.96 4.13
C GLU A 73 16.50 -4.49 4.57
N TYR A 74 16.39 -3.56 3.63
CA TYR A 74 16.23 -2.13 3.92
C TYR A 74 14.81 -1.76 4.36
N ALA A 75 13.77 -2.23 3.65
CA ALA A 75 12.39 -1.79 3.88
C ALA A 75 11.69 -2.49 5.05
N ASN A 76 11.95 -3.78 5.26
CA ASN A 76 11.24 -4.58 6.27
C ASN A 76 11.44 -4.04 7.70
N PRO A 77 12.65 -3.70 8.17
CA PRO A 77 12.83 -3.17 9.53
C PRO A 77 12.04 -1.87 9.78
N LEU A 78 11.95 -1.00 8.77
CA LEU A 78 11.15 0.22 8.84
C LEU A 78 9.66 -0.11 8.99
N LEU A 79 9.15 -1.01 8.15
CA LEU A 79 7.74 -1.43 8.19
C LEU A 79 7.39 -2.15 9.48
N ASP A 80 8.27 -3.01 9.99
CA ASP A 80 8.07 -3.71 11.25
C ASP A 80 8.01 -2.75 12.43
N LYS A 81 8.95 -1.79 12.50
CA LYS A 81 8.95 -0.73 13.53
C LYS A 81 7.67 0.12 13.46
N ASN A 82 7.28 0.52 12.25
CA ASN A 82 6.08 1.33 12.05
C ASN A 82 4.79 0.55 12.35
N ARG A 83 4.74 -0.74 12.05
CA ARG A 83 3.61 -1.61 12.43
C ARG A 83 3.49 -1.71 13.95
N THR A 84 4.61 -1.80 14.68
CA THR A 84 4.59 -1.78 16.15
C THR A 84 4.04 -0.46 16.68
N ILE A 85 4.50 0.68 16.15
CA ILE A 85 3.98 2.01 16.52
C ILE A 85 2.46 2.11 16.26
N LEU A 86 2.01 1.65 15.09
CA LEU A 86 0.60 1.68 14.75
C LEU A 86 -0.23 0.76 15.65
N LYS A 87 0.30 -0.41 15.99
CA LYS A 87 -0.31 -1.35 16.94
C LYS A 87 -0.45 -0.73 18.32
N GLU A 88 0.59 -0.09 18.84
CA GLU A 88 0.57 0.60 20.14
C GLU A 88 -0.48 1.72 20.17
N PHE A 89 -0.57 2.50 19.10
CA PHE A 89 -1.59 3.54 18.96
C PHE A 89 -3.03 2.99 18.95
N VAL A 90 -3.28 1.90 18.22
CA VAL A 90 -4.61 1.27 18.20
C VAL A 90 -4.93 0.65 19.56
N GLN A 91 -3.96 0.00 20.20
CA GLN A 91 -4.15 -0.67 21.49
C GLN A 91 -4.28 0.29 22.68
N SER A 92 -3.80 1.53 22.57
CA SER A 92 -3.99 2.55 23.61
C SER A 92 -5.41 3.13 23.64
N ARG A 93 -6.27 2.74 22.69
CA ARG A 93 -7.62 3.26 22.49
C ARG A 93 -8.64 2.12 22.46
N ASN A 94 -9.74 2.27 23.19
CA ASN A 94 -10.82 1.27 23.26
C ASN A 94 -11.88 1.42 22.17
N ASP A 95 -11.84 2.54 21.45
CA ASP A 95 -12.71 2.90 20.34
C ASP A 95 -12.16 2.45 18.99
N LEU A 96 -10.91 1.97 18.91
CA LEU A 96 -10.26 1.56 17.67
C LEU A 96 -10.13 0.04 17.52
N THR A 97 -10.33 -0.43 16.30
CA THR A 97 -9.94 -1.76 15.83
C THR A 97 -9.18 -1.62 14.52
N TRP A 98 -8.43 -2.64 14.12
CA TRP A 98 -7.66 -2.57 12.88
C TRP A 98 -7.40 -3.95 12.29
N SER A 99 -7.05 -3.98 11.01
CA SER A 99 -6.80 -5.21 10.27
C SER A 99 -5.54 -5.97 10.70
N ASN A 100 -4.65 -5.35 11.48
CA ASN A 100 -3.36 -5.89 11.94
C ASN A 100 -2.64 -6.75 10.87
N PRO A 101 -2.28 -6.15 9.72
CA PRO A 101 -1.78 -6.93 8.59
C PRO A 101 -0.40 -7.53 8.91
N GLU A 102 -0.24 -8.83 8.65
CA GLU A 102 1.04 -9.53 8.82
C GLU A 102 2.10 -8.99 7.84
N PHE A 103 1.68 -8.57 6.64
CA PHE A 103 2.54 -8.04 5.60
C PHE A 103 1.94 -6.80 4.95
N GLY A 104 2.80 -6.00 4.33
CA GLY A 104 2.41 -4.80 3.60
C GLY A 104 2.64 -3.52 4.39
N SER A 105 2.29 -2.41 3.76
CA SER A 105 2.57 -1.06 4.27
C SER A 105 1.31 -0.22 4.48
N ILE A 106 0.16 -0.89 4.45
CA ILE A 106 -1.16 -0.28 4.54
C ILE A 106 -1.97 -1.04 5.58
N ALA A 107 -2.59 -0.31 6.49
CA ALA A 107 -3.55 -0.86 7.44
C ALA A 107 -4.88 -0.14 7.29
N TYR A 108 -5.95 -0.85 7.61
CA TYR A 108 -7.28 -0.28 7.76
C TYR A 108 -7.61 -0.22 9.24
N ILE A 109 -8.02 0.96 9.72
CA ILE A 109 -8.38 1.22 11.11
C ILE A 109 -9.86 1.59 11.13
N GLU A 110 -10.62 0.91 11.96
CA GLU A 110 -12.02 1.19 12.25
C GLU A 110 -12.11 1.91 13.58
N TYR A 111 -13.14 2.74 13.73
CA TYR A 111 -13.39 3.48 14.96
C TYR A 111 -14.86 3.42 15.34
N LYS A 112 -15.15 3.51 16.63
CA LYS A 112 -16.52 3.66 17.16
C LYS A 112 -16.84 5.14 17.27
N GLY A 113 -17.87 5.60 16.57
CA GLY A 113 -18.30 6.99 16.62
C GLY A 113 -19.47 7.24 15.69
N LYS A 114 -19.98 8.49 15.68
CA LYS A 114 -21.05 8.92 14.76
C LYS A 114 -20.52 9.77 13.60
N THR A 115 -19.28 10.24 13.70
CA THR A 115 -18.67 11.10 12.67
C THR A 115 -18.31 10.25 11.45
N SER A 116 -18.64 10.73 10.26
CA SER A 116 -18.30 10.06 9.01
C SER A 116 -16.79 10.01 8.79
N SER A 117 -16.31 8.98 8.11
CA SER A 117 -14.88 8.84 7.80
C SER A 117 -14.34 10.00 6.97
N LEU A 118 -15.17 10.55 6.09
CA LEU A 118 -14.82 11.71 5.26
C LEU A 118 -14.67 12.97 6.09
N ASP A 119 -15.53 13.20 7.08
CA ASP A 119 -15.42 14.37 7.96
C ASP A 119 -14.21 14.26 8.89
N ILE A 120 -13.89 13.06 9.39
CA ILE A 120 -12.64 12.84 10.14
C ILE A 120 -11.43 13.13 9.24
N ALA A 121 -11.40 12.63 8.01
CA ALA A 121 -10.30 12.87 7.08
C ALA A 121 -10.11 14.36 6.76
N LYS A 122 -11.21 15.10 6.55
CA LYS A 122 -11.19 16.56 6.36
C LYS A 122 -10.65 17.28 7.59
N LYS A 123 -11.17 16.99 8.79
CA LYS A 123 -10.70 17.61 10.03
C LYS A 123 -9.22 17.32 10.29
N ALA A 124 -8.78 16.07 10.08
CA ALA A 124 -7.38 15.68 10.21
C ALA A 124 -6.48 16.48 9.26
N MET A 125 -6.90 16.68 8.01
CA MET A 125 -6.16 17.47 7.04
C MET A 125 -6.16 18.97 7.39
N ASP A 126 -7.32 19.54 7.70
CA ASP A 126 -7.49 20.98 7.86
C ASP A 126 -6.87 21.48 9.17
N MET A 127 -7.14 20.79 10.27
CA MET A 127 -6.74 21.21 11.62
C MET A 127 -5.32 20.72 11.98
N GLU A 128 -5.00 19.48 11.62
CA GLU A 128 -3.80 18.80 12.12
C GLU A 128 -2.74 18.53 11.04
N LYS A 129 -3.06 18.82 9.77
CA LYS A 129 -2.20 18.54 8.59
C LYS A 129 -1.84 17.07 8.44
N VAL A 130 -2.75 16.17 8.83
CA VAL A 130 -2.61 14.72 8.70
C VAL A 130 -3.50 14.20 7.57
N LEU A 131 -2.89 13.51 6.60
CA LEU A 131 -3.62 12.90 5.50
C LEU A 131 -3.93 11.42 5.81
N ILE A 132 -5.22 11.09 5.80
CA ILE A 132 -5.73 9.72 5.83
C ILE A 132 -6.70 9.52 4.66
N VAL A 133 -6.94 8.26 4.27
CA VAL A 133 -7.94 7.96 3.24
C VAL A 133 -9.23 7.49 3.90
N PRO A 134 -10.37 8.18 3.70
CA PRO A 134 -11.62 7.83 4.35
C PRO A 134 -12.13 6.48 3.87
N GLY A 135 -12.77 5.74 4.79
CA GLY A 135 -13.38 4.44 4.55
C GLY A 135 -14.53 4.46 3.57
N GLU A 136 -15.20 5.61 3.41
CA GLU A 136 -16.27 5.80 2.42
C GLU A 136 -15.83 5.49 0.97
N TYR A 137 -14.55 5.69 0.64
CA TYR A 137 -14.01 5.29 -0.68
C TYR A 137 -13.98 3.77 -0.88
N PHE A 138 -14.23 3.01 0.18
CA PHE A 138 -14.31 1.55 0.22
C PHE A 138 -15.69 1.07 0.70
N ASN A 139 -16.73 1.91 0.62
CA ASN A 139 -18.08 1.64 1.12
C ASN A 139 -18.13 1.28 2.62
N HIS A 140 -17.26 1.87 3.43
CA HIS A 140 -17.19 1.60 4.87
C HIS A 140 -17.14 2.90 5.68
N SER A 141 -18.27 3.30 6.28
CA SER A 141 -18.47 4.64 6.83
C SER A 141 -17.65 4.98 8.08
N HIS A 142 -17.20 3.99 8.85
CA HIS A 142 -16.51 4.18 10.14
C HIS A 142 -15.13 3.54 10.17
N GLY A 143 -14.29 3.93 9.22
CA GLY A 143 -12.89 3.55 9.20
C GLY A 143 -12.07 4.42 8.26
N PHE A 144 -10.76 4.22 8.27
CA PHE A 144 -9.85 4.92 7.39
C PHE A 144 -8.62 4.06 7.12
N ARG A 145 -7.99 4.32 5.98
CA ARG A 145 -6.78 3.62 5.53
C ARG A 145 -5.55 4.51 5.76
N ILE A 146 -4.54 3.95 6.43
CA ILE A 146 -3.24 4.58 6.63
C ILE A 146 -2.17 3.80 5.88
N CYS A 147 -1.23 4.52 5.26
CA CYS A 147 0.02 3.98 4.77
C CYS A 147 1.16 4.41 5.71
N TYR A 148 1.93 3.44 6.20
CA TYR A 148 2.96 3.66 7.23
C TYR A 148 4.37 3.42 6.68
N THR A 149 4.65 3.92 5.47
CA THR A 149 5.99 3.86 4.84
C THR A 149 6.88 5.07 5.17
N CYS A 150 6.38 6.06 5.91
CA CYS A 150 7.14 7.23 6.34
C CYS A 150 8.15 6.87 7.45
N THR A 151 8.97 7.83 7.87
CA THR A 151 9.86 7.60 9.00
C THR A 151 9.04 7.40 10.30
N PRO A 152 9.57 6.65 11.29
CA PRO A 152 8.88 6.41 12.55
C PRO A 152 8.49 7.69 13.29
N GLU A 153 9.29 8.74 13.15
CA GLU A 153 9.08 10.04 13.78
C GLU A 153 7.84 10.74 13.19
N ILE A 154 7.76 10.78 11.85
CA ILE A 154 6.58 11.33 11.14
C ILE A 154 5.33 10.52 11.47
N LEU A 155 5.45 9.19 11.54
CA LEU A 155 4.31 8.33 11.87
C LEU A 155 3.79 8.61 13.28
N LYS A 156 4.68 8.67 14.29
CA LYS A 156 4.30 8.97 15.68
C LYS A 156 3.60 10.31 15.80
N GLU A 157 4.19 11.35 15.24
CA GLU A 157 3.62 12.69 15.25
C GLU A 157 2.26 12.73 14.54
N GLY A 158 2.15 12.09 13.37
CA GLY A 158 0.89 12.01 12.63
C GLY A 158 -0.21 11.29 13.40
N LEU A 159 0.12 10.21 14.12
CA LEU A 159 -0.84 9.47 14.95
C LEU A 159 -1.26 10.24 16.19
N GLU A 160 -0.34 10.94 16.86
CA GLU A 160 -0.65 11.81 18.00
C GLU A 160 -1.65 12.89 17.60
N ARG A 161 -1.35 13.58 16.48
CA ARG A 161 -2.21 14.60 15.89
C ARG A 161 -3.57 14.03 15.46
N LEU A 162 -3.58 12.89 14.78
CA LEU A 162 -4.81 12.20 14.41
C LEU A 162 -5.67 11.86 15.63
N GLY A 163 -5.03 11.44 16.72
CA GLY A 163 -5.70 11.13 17.99
C GLY A 163 -6.52 12.30 18.57
N LYS A 164 -6.17 13.56 18.26
CA LYS A 164 -6.93 14.75 18.68
C LYS A 164 -8.24 14.95 17.91
N VAL A 165 -8.34 14.34 16.72
CA VAL A 165 -9.51 14.45 15.83
C VAL A 165 -10.43 13.23 15.97
N LEU A 166 -9.85 12.09 16.37
CA LEU A 166 -10.61 10.88 16.69
C LEU A 166 -11.30 11.04 18.05
N GLY A 167 -12.64 11.10 18.02
CA GLY A 167 -13.50 11.27 19.20
C GLY A 167 -14.66 10.29 19.20
#